data_AF-A0A535WEY2-F1
#
_entry.id   AF-A0A535WEY2-F1
#
_cell.length_a   1.000
_cell.length_b   1.000
_cell.length_c   1.000
_cell.angle_alpha   90.00
_cell.angle_beta   90.00
_cell.angle_gamma   90.00
#
_symmetry.space_group_name_H-M   'P 1'
#
loop_
_entity.id
_entity.type
_entity.pdbx_description
1 polymer ?
#
loop_
_entity_poly.entity_id
_entity_poly.type
_entity_poly.pdbx_seq_one_letter_code
_entity_poly.pdbx_strand_id
1 'polypeptide(L)'
;MTARDRILAEARSHFERGGRPSIEELTAAAGVSRATFYRHFRSRAELLRKIAVEPGPGSRERVLEAAAELLATTGLAGLATDRLAERAKVSRATLYRLFPGRPALVSALMRAYSPIDPVVDLIERKGDRPPEEVMPEVAVLIFRVFERNRGFLRALALEVTSLEPDTRQAVQDNIGRLLAALGGYILAQMAAGRLRRLHPVVAIQAFGGPLIFHVLLNPVLQDVFGVTLDSEAAARQFGQIWVAGMAPEAGQQGL
;
A
#
# COMPACT_ATOMS: atom_id res chain seq x y z
N MET A 1 37.95 18.27 -13.89
CA MET A 1 36.69 17.54 -13.62
C MET A 1 36.94 16.54 -12.50
N THR A 2 36.15 16.54 -11.42
CA THR A 2 36.41 15.67 -10.26
C THR A 2 36.07 14.20 -10.57
N ALA A 3 36.56 13.25 -9.76
CA ALA A 3 36.18 11.84 -9.87
C ALA A 3 34.66 11.64 -9.77
N ARG A 4 34.00 12.39 -8.88
CA ARG A 4 32.54 12.40 -8.73
C ARG A 4 31.84 12.87 -10.01
N ASP A 5 32.32 13.96 -10.63
CA ASP A 5 31.68 14.52 -11.83
C ASP A 5 31.85 13.60 -13.04
N ARG A 6 33.00 12.93 -13.18
CA ARG A 6 33.21 11.91 -14.21
C ARG A 6 32.22 10.76 -14.09
N ILE A 7 32.05 10.21 -12.88
CA ILE A 7 31.08 9.13 -12.63
C ILE A 7 29.64 9.59 -12.96
N LEU A 8 29.27 10.82 -12.59
CA LEU A 8 27.95 11.38 -12.92
C LEU A 8 27.74 11.54 -14.43
N ALA A 9 28.75 12.04 -15.14
CA ALA A 9 28.70 12.24 -16.59
C ALA A 9 28.55 10.90 -17.34
N GLU A 10 29.36 9.89 -17.00
CA GLU A 10 29.27 8.56 -17.60
C GLU A 10 27.91 7.92 -17.32
N ALA A 11 27.43 8.02 -16.08
CA ALA A 11 26.13 7.50 -15.73
C ALA A 11 25.02 8.15 -16.56
N ARG A 12 24.96 9.49 -16.64
CA ARG A 12 23.95 10.20 -17.46
C ARG A 12 23.96 9.75 -18.91
N SER A 13 25.13 9.75 -19.54
CA SER A 13 25.34 9.34 -20.94
C SER A 13 24.84 7.91 -21.21
N HIS A 14 25.18 6.95 -20.34
CA HIS A 14 24.70 5.58 -20.48
C HIS A 14 23.18 5.47 -20.29
N PHE A 15 22.59 6.19 -19.33
CA PHE A 15 21.15 6.12 -19.06
C PHE A 15 20.31 6.82 -20.13
N GLU A 16 20.80 7.91 -20.73
CA GLU A 16 20.15 8.58 -21.88
C GLU A 16 20.04 7.66 -23.10
N ARG A 17 21.03 6.79 -23.31
CA ARG A 17 21.03 5.77 -24.38
C ARG A 17 20.25 4.51 -24.01
N GLY A 18 19.52 4.48 -22.89
CA GLY A 18 18.80 3.31 -22.40
C GLY A 18 19.70 2.19 -21.86
N GLY A 19 21.01 2.45 -21.70
CA GLY A 19 21.99 1.50 -21.21
C GLY A 19 21.81 1.13 -19.73
N ARG A 20 22.39 0.00 -19.34
CA ARG A 20 22.20 -0.59 -18.00
C ARG A 20 23.53 -0.85 -17.29
N PRO A 21 24.48 0.10 -17.26
CA PRO A 21 25.86 -0.23 -16.92
C PRO A 21 25.99 -0.69 -15.46
N SER A 22 26.84 -1.68 -15.25
CA SER A 22 27.25 -2.14 -13.92
C SER A 22 28.11 -1.06 -13.22
N ILE A 23 28.31 -1.19 -11.90
CA ILE A 23 29.23 -0.29 -11.21
C ILE A 23 30.64 -0.40 -11.80
N GLU A 24 31.05 -1.61 -12.21
CA GLU A 24 32.36 -1.85 -12.81
C GLU A 24 32.51 -1.13 -14.15
N GLU A 25 31.54 -1.27 -15.05
CA GLU A 25 31.51 -0.58 -16.33
C GLU A 25 31.54 0.95 -16.16
N LEU A 26 30.74 1.48 -15.22
CA LEU A 26 30.74 2.91 -14.91
C LEU A 26 32.08 3.40 -14.38
N THR A 27 32.72 2.63 -13.50
CA THR A 27 34.02 3.00 -12.93
C THR A 27 35.15 2.89 -13.94
N ALA A 28 35.11 1.89 -14.81
CA ALA A 28 36.04 1.71 -15.91
C ALA A 28 35.93 2.87 -16.91
N ALA A 29 34.70 3.22 -17.34
CA ALA A 29 34.45 4.35 -18.24
C ALA A 29 34.88 5.69 -17.62
N ALA A 30 34.63 5.90 -16.32
CA ALA A 30 35.02 7.12 -15.63
C ALA A 30 36.53 7.19 -15.25
N GLY A 31 37.29 6.12 -15.49
CA GLY A 31 38.72 6.03 -15.14
C GLY A 31 38.97 6.09 -13.63
N VAL A 32 38.14 5.41 -12.83
CA VAL A 32 38.22 5.39 -11.36
C VAL A 32 38.10 3.97 -10.81
N SER A 33 38.55 3.74 -9.57
CA SER A 33 38.36 2.46 -8.90
C SER A 33 36.96 2.30 -8.29
N ARG A 34 36.53 1.06 -8.07
CA ARG A 34 35.31 0.74 -7.31
C ARG A 34 35.33 1.32 -5.89
N ALA A 35 36.48 1.34 -5.22
CA ALA A 35 36.64 2.01 -3.93
C ALA A 35 36.39 3.53 -4.01
N THR A 36 36.83 4.16 -5.10
CA THR A 36 36.55 5.59 -5.36
C THR A 36 35.07 5.85 -5.60
N PHE A 37 34.37 4.95 -6.28
CA PHE A 37 32.91 5.01 -6.41
C PHE A 37 32.24 5.02 -5.04
N TYR A 38 32.53 4.03 -4.18
CA TYR A 38 31.87 3.91 -2.87
C TYR A 38 32.22 5.03 -1.89
N ARG A 39 33.35 5.72 -2.09
CA ARG A 39 33.70 6.95 -1.37
C ARG A 39 32.78 8.14 -1.73
N HIS A 40 32.24 8.18 -2.95
CA HIS A 40 31.37 9.27 -3.41
C HIS A 40 29.88 8.92 -3.43
N PHE A 41 29.54 7.65 -3.60
CA PHE A 41 28.18 7.14 -3.66
C PHE A 41 28.08 5.85 -2.85
N ARG A 42 27.27 5.83 -1.81
CA ARG A 42 27.07 4.67 -0.93
C ARG A 42 26.47 3.48 -1.67
N SER A 43 25.77 3.73 -2.78
CA SER A 43 25.16 2.69 -3.60
C SER A 43 24.90 3.17 -5.03
N ARG A 44 24.63 2.22 -5.94
CA ARG A 44 24.10 2.52 -7.28
C ARG A 44 22.78 3.30 -7.21
N ALA A 45 21.93 3.00 -6.22
CA ALA A 45 20.67 3.72 -6.02
C ALA A 45 20.89 5.20 -5.68
N GLU A 46 21.94 5.52 -4.91
CA GLU A 46 22.30 6.92 -4.63
C GLU A 46 22.77 7.65 -5.89
N LEU A 47 23.63 7.00 -6.70
CA LEU A 47 24.05 7.55 -7.99
C LEU A 47 22.84 7.85 -8.87
N LEU A 48 21.92 6.89 -9.01
CA LEU A 48 20.70 7.02 -9.80
C LEU A 48 19.85 8.22 -9.38
N ARG A 49 19.67 8.46 -8.07
CA ARG A 49 18.94 9.63 -7.59
C ARG A 49 19.62 10.95 -7.97
N LYS A 50 20.96 10.99 -7.97
CA LYS A 50 21.73 12.22 -8.27
C LYS A 50 21.76 12.56 -9.76
N ILE A 51 21.56 11.59 -10.64
CA ILE A 51 21.46 11.82 -12.09
C ILE A 51 20.03 11.92 -12.60
N ALA A 52 19.04 11.63 -11.75
CA ALA A 52 17.63 11.69 -12.11
C ALA A 52 17.24 13.13 -12.47
N VAL A 53 16.72 13.29 -13.69
CA VAL A 53 16.02 14.51 -14.12
C VAL A 53 14.75 14.67 -13.29
N GLU A 54 14.31 15.91 -13.11
CA GLU A 54 13.04 16.20 -12.45
C GLU A 54 11.91 15.39 -13.13
N PRO A 55 11.13 14.60 -12.38
CA PRO A 55 10.04 13.85 -12.96
C PRO A 55 9.02 14.83 -13.58
N GLY A 56 8.66 14.61 -14.85
CA GLY A 56 7.58 15.38 -15.46
C GLY A 56 6.25 15.17 -14.72
N PRO A 57 5.26 16.06 -14.92
CA PRO A 57 3.94 15.93 -14.30
C PRO A 57 3.33 14.53 -14.51
N GLY A 58 2.65 14.01 -13.50
CA GLY A 58 2.00 12.70 -13.56
C GLY A 58 2.93 11.49 -13.53
N SER A 59 4.26 11.67 -13.47
CA SER A 59 5.20 10.53 -13.50
C SER A 59 5.05 9.63 -12.28
N ARG A 60 4.72 10.21 -11.13
CA ARG A 60 4.49 9.47 -9.89
C ARG A 60 3.26 8.58 -10.01
N GLU A 61 2.18 9.14 -10.55
CA GLU A 61 0.89 8.48 -10.76
C GLU A 61 1.03 7.35 -11.78
N ARG A 62 1.69 7.59 -12.92
CA ARG A 62 1.96 6.55 -13.93
C ARG A 62 2.75 5.37 -13.37
N VAL A 63 3.71 5.64 -12.48
CA VAL A 63 4.47 4.57 -11.82
C VAL A 63 3.59 3.79 -10.86
N LEU A 64 2.75 4.45 -10.06
CA LEU A 64 1.83 3.76 -9.15
C LEU A 64 0.79 2.92 -9.89
N GLU A 65 0.23 3.44 -10.98
CA GLU A 65 -0.71 2.73 -11.84
C GLU A 65 -0.06 1.49 -12.48
N ALA A 66 1.11 1.66 -13.10
CA ALA A 66 1.87 0.54 -13.66
C ALA A 66 2.23 -0.52 -12.62
N ALA A 67 2.57 -0.11 -11.39
CA ALA A 67 2.85 -1.04 -10.31
C ALA A 67 1.59 -1.78 -9.83
N ALA A 68 0.45 -1.10 -9.71
CA ALA A 68 -0.82 -1.73 -9.33
C ALA A 68 -1.29 -2.76 -10.36
N GLU A 69 -1.14 -2.48 -11.65
CA GLU A 69 -1.43 -3.44 -12.73
C GLU A 69 -0.51 -4.66 -12.70
N LEU A 70 0.80 -4.44 -12.54
CA LEU A 70 1.78 -5.53 -12.42
C LEU A 70 1.50 -6.41 -11.20
N LEU A 71 1.09 -5.79 -10.08
CA LEU A 71 0.68 -6.52 -8.89
C LEU A 71 -0.53 -7.42 -9.13
N ALA A 72 -1.57 -6.87 -9.77
CA ALA A 72 -2.79 -7.61 -10.05
C ALA A 72 -2.54 -8.85 -10.92
N THR A 73 -1.58 -8.77 -11.85
CA THR A 73 -1.29 -9.79 -12.86
C THR A 73 -0.22 -10.78 -12.45
N THR A 74 0.89 -10.30 -11.88
CA THR A 74 2.12 -11.08 -11.66
C THR A 74 2.58 -11.11 -10.20
N GLY A 75 1.82 -10.47 -9.30
CA GLY A 75 2.17 -10.33 -7.90
C GLY A 75 3.36 -9.40 -7.65
N LEU A 76 3.82 -9.30 -6.39
CA LEU A 76 4.95 -8.45 -6.01
C LEU A 76 6.28 -8.97 -6.56
N ALA A 77 6.40 -10.27 -6.85
CA ALA A 77 7.55 -10.81 -7.58
C ALA A 77 7.71 -10.17 -8.97
N GLY A 78 6.59 -9.74 -9.58
CA GLY A 78 6.57 -9.06 -10.87
C GLY A 78 6.91 -7.57 -10.84
N LEU A 79 7.04 -6.94 -9.66
CA LEU A 79 7.44 -5.54 -9.48
C LEU A 79 8.94 -5.30 -9.73
N ALA A 80 9.50 -5.93 -10.75
CA ALA A 80 10.86 -5.68 -11.17
C ALA A 80 11.02 -4.22 -11.61
N THR A 81 12.01 -3.52 -11.06
CA THR A 81 12.29 -2.09 -11.31
C THR A 81 12.33 -1.75 -12.80
N ASP A 82 12.82 -2.67 -13.63
CA ASP A 82 12.95 -2.49 -15.08
C ASP A 82 11.61 -2.48 -15.79
N ARG A 83 10.80 -3.52 -15.54
CA ARG A 83 9.46 -3.64 -16.12
C ARG A 83 8.59 -2.47 -15.68
N LEU A 84 8.74 -2.04 -14.43
CA LEU A 84 8.00 -0.91 -13.90
C LEU A 84 8.40 0.41 -14.57
N ALA A 85 9.70 0.68 -14.71
CA ALA A 85 10.20 1.89 -15.37
C ALA A 85 9.74 1.96 -16.84
N GLU A 86 9.85 0.84 -17.55
CA GLU A 86 9.41 0.71 -18.95
C GLU A 86 7.90 0.95 -19.08
N ARG A 87 7.07 0.25 -18.28
CA ARG A 87 5.61 0.36 -18.32
C ARG A 87 5.10 1.75 -17.96
N ALA A 88 5.76 2.42 -17.01
CA ALA A 88 5.43 3.78 -16.59
C ALA A 88 6.03 4.87 -17.50
N LYS A 89 6.83 4.48 -18.50
CA LYS A 89 7.55 5.37 -19.42
C LYS A 89 8.42 6.39 -18.66
N VAL A 90 9.17 5.91 -17.68
CA VAL A 90 10.12 6.72 -16.90
C VAL A 90 11.50 6.08 -16.91
N SER A 91 12.55 6.89 -16.74
CA SER A 91 13.90 6.34 -16.55
C SER A 91 14.00 5.63 -15.19
N ARG A 92 14.92 4.67 -15.05
CA ARG A 92 15.23 4.08 -13.74
C ARG A 92 15.66 5.14 -12.71
N ALA A 93 16.42 6.13 -13.15
CA ALA A 93 16.85 7.22 -12.29
C ALA A 93 15.65 7.98 -11.72
N THR A 94 14.68 8.30 -12.59
CA THR A 94 13.39 8.91 -12.20
C THR A 94 12.61 8.00 -11.25
N LEU A 95 12.52 6.69 -11.53
CA LEU A 95 11.84 5.73 -10.67
C LEU A 95 12.48 5.66 -9.26
N TYR A 96 13.81 5.58 -9.17
CA TYR A 96 14.52 5.57 -7.89
C TYR A 96 14.44 6.90 -7.13
N ARG A 97 14.30 8.02 -7.84
CA ARG A 97 14.04 9.33 -7.23
C ARG A 97 12.63 9.40 -6.65
N LEU A 98 11.61 8.93 -7.38
CA LEU A 98 10.22 8.91 -6.94
C LEU A 98 9.97 7.92 -5.80
N PHE A 99 10.53 6.71 -5.93
CA PHE A 99 10.34 5.62 -4.98
C PHE A 99 11.70 4.98 -4.68
N PRO A 100 12.37 5.41 -3.59
CA PRO A 100 13.69 4.92 -3.21
C PRO A 100 13.65 3.48 -2.69
N GLY A 101 13.52 2.52 -3.62
CA GLY A 101 13.46 1.09 -3.32
C GLY A 101 12.04 0.54 -3.17
N ARG A 102 11.95 -0.78 -3.09
CA ARG A 102 10.69 -1.53 -3.01
C ARG A 102 9.84 -1.17 -1.79
N PRO A 103 10.39 -0.96 -0.57
CA PRO A 103 9.58 -0.57 0.59
C PRO A 103 8.86 0.77 0.37
N ALA A 104 9.53 1.76 -0.21
CA ALA A 104 8.94 3.07 -0.50
C ALA A 104 7.81 2.98 -1.53
N LEU A 105 8.00 2.17 -2.58
CA LEU A 105 6.97 1.90 -3.59
C LEU A 105 5.75 1.21 -2.97
N VAL A 106 5.96 0.13 -2.20
CA VAL A 106 4.87 -0.62 -1.55
C VAL A 106 4.11 0.27 -0.56
N SER A 107 4.82 1.06 0.25
CA SER A 107 4.16 2.01 1.14
C SER A 107 3.32 3.04 0.38
N ALA A 108 3.79 3.53 -0.77
CA ALA A 108 3.02 4.45 -1.60
C ALA A 108 1.82 3.78 -2.27
N LEU A 109 1.94 2.51 -2.67
CA LEU A 109 0.83 1.72 -3.19
C LEU A 109 -0.23 1.48 -2.12
N MET A 110 0.16 1.16 -0.88
CA MET A 110 -0.81 1.02 0.22
C MET A 110 -1.58 2.31 0.46
N ARG A 111 -0.91 3.47 0.47
CA ARG A 111 -1.60 4.76 0.61
C ARG A 111 -2.56 5.06 -0.54
N ALA A 112 -2.20 4.69 -1.78
CA ALA A 112 -3.00 5.00 -2.96
C ALA A 112 -4.16 4.02 -3.20
N TYR A 113 -3.99 2.74 -2.86
CA TYR A 113 -4.91 1.67 -3.27
C TYR A 113 -5.57 0.91 -2.12
N SER A 114 -5.15 1.13 -0.87
CA SER A 114 -5.81 0.55 0.32
C SER A 114 -6.71 1.58 1.02
N PRO A 115 -7.69 1.14 1.82
CA PRO A 115 -8.58 2.03 2.57
C PRO A 115 -7.92 2.59 3.84
N ILE A 116 -6.63 2.33 4.10
CA ILE A 116 -5.99 2.68 5.37
C ILE A 116 -6.11 4.18 5.68
N ASP A 117 -5.56 5.04 4.81
CA ASP A 117 -5.59 6.49 5.06
C ASP A 117 -7.05 7.00 5.10
N PRO A 118 -7.94 6.66 4.15
CA PRO A 118 -9.34 7.08 4.24
C PRO A 118 -10.07 6.66 5.53
N VAL A 119 -9.82 5.44 6.02
CA VAL A 119 -10.44 4.94 7.25
C VAL A 119 -9.86 5.64 8.48
N VAL A 120 -8.54 5.83 8.53
CA VAL A 120 -7.90 6.59 9.60
C VAL A 120 -8.49 8.00 9.66
N ASP A 121 -8.55 8.71 8.52
CA ASP A 121 -9.10 10.06 8.46
C ASP A 121 -10.59 10.10 8.90
N LEU A 122 -11.37 9.08 8.56
CA LEU A 122 -12.77 8.98 8.98
C LEU A 122 -12.90 8.81 10.50
N ILE A 123 -12.09 7.93 11.09
CA ILE A 123 -12.07 7.69 12.53
C ILE A 123 -11.58 8.93 13.28
N GLU A 124 -10.57 9.63 12.79
CA GLU A 124 -10.09 10.88 13.40
C GLU A 124 -11.19 11.96 13.42
N ARG A 125 -12.00 12.06 12.36
CA ARG A 125 -13.11 13.04 12.29
C ARG A 125 -14.33 12.66 13.12
N LYS A 126 -14.61 11.37 13.28
CA LYS A 126 -15.87 10.86 13.87
C LYS A 126 -15.66 9.97 15.09
N GLY A 127 -14.49 9.96 15.71
CA GLY A 127 -14.09 9.02 16.76
C GLY A 127 -14.98 9.01 18.00
N ASP A 128 -15.65 10.12 18.29
CA ASP A 128 -16.55 10.24 19.44
C ASP A 128 -17.99 9.80 19.13
N ARG A 129 -18.32 9.59 17.85
CA ARG A 129 -19.67 9.24 17.40
C ARG A 129 -19.99 7.77 17.69
N PRO A 130 -21.27 7.41 17.85
CA PRO A 130 -21.69 6.04 18.12
C PRO A 130 -21.29 5.06 16.99
N PRO A 131 -20.98 3.79 17.31
CA PRO A 131 -20.58 2.79 16.33
C PRO A 131 -21.66 2.50 15.27
N GLU A 132 -22.93 2.71 15.60
CA GLU A 132 -24.09 2.63 14.71
C GLU A 132 -23.99 3.61 13.54
N GLU A 133 -23.39 4.79 13.76
CA GLU A 133 -23.14 5.80 12.72
C GLU A 133 -21.84 5.50 11.96
N VAL A 134 -20.76 5.18 12.70
CA VAL A 134 -19.40 5.15 12.15
C VAL A 134 -19.11 3.85 11.40
N MET A 135 -19.44 2.69 11.97
CA MET A 135 -19.00 1.41 11.43
C MET A 135 -19.63 1.07 10.08
N PRO A 136 -20.93 1.36 9.80
CA PRO A 136 -21.49 1.20 8.47
C PRO A 136 -20.83 2.11 7.41
N GLU A 137 -20.41 3.32 7.79
CA GLU A 137 -19.70 4.23 6.90
C GLU A 137 -18.28 3.75 6.61
N VAL A 138 -17.57 3.27 7.63
CA VAL A 138 -16.26 2.62 7.48
C VAL A 138 -16.38 1.40 6.54
N ALA A 139 -17.43 0.60 6.68
CA ALA A 139 -17.65 -0.59 5.87
C ALA A 139 -17.83 -0.24 4.37
N VAL A 140 -18.68 0.74 4.08
CA VAL A 140 -18.88 1.27 2.73
C VAL A 140 -17.60 1.86 2.15
N LEU A 141 -16.82 2.58 2.97
CA LEU A 141 -15.56 3.16 2.54
C LEU A 141 -14.53 2.08 2.17
N ILE A 142 -14.35 1.06 3.02
CA ILE A 142 -13.48 -0.09 2.75
C ILE A 142 -13.91 -0.78 1.46
N PHE A 143 -15.21 -1.02 1.32
CA PHE A 143 -15.78 -1.64 0.14
C PHE A 143 -15.47 -0.86 -1.13
N ARG A 144 -15.80 0.45 -1.20
CA ARG A 144 -15.57 1.28 -2.39
C ARG A 144 -14.10 1.30 -2.82
N VAL A 145 -13.19 1.41 -1.86
CA VAL A 145 -11.74 1.42 -2.18
C VAL A 145 -11.31 0.06 -2.72
N PHE A 146 -11.69 -1.04 -2.07
CA PHE A 146 -11.26 -2.36 -2.50
C PHE A 146 -12.01 -2.89 -3.72
N GLU A 147 -13.25 -2.49 -3.97
CA GLU A 147 -13.99 -2.78 -5.19
C GLU A 147 -13.29 -2.14 -6.40
N ARG A 148 -12.84 -0.89 -6.26
CA ARG A 148 -12.04 -0.22 -7.30
C ARG A 148 -10.67 -0.86 -7.48
N ASN A 149 -10.09 -1.37 -6.40
CA ASN A 149 -8.70 -1.82 -6.35
C ASN A 149 -8.56 -3.33 -6.07
N ARG A 150 -9.48 -4.16 -6.57
CA ARG A 150 -9.55 -5.60 -6.24
C ARG A 150 -8.27 -6.37 -6.52
N GLY A 151 -7.61 -6.08 -7.65
CA GLY A 151 -6.35 -6.71 -8.03
C GLY A 151 -5.25 -6.47 -6.99
N PHE A 152 -5.22 -5.27 -6.39
CA PHE A 152 -4.30 -4.92 -5.33
C PHE A 152 -4.63 -5.67 -4.02
N LEU A 153 -5.91 -5.73 -3.63
CA LEU A 153 -6.35 -6.52 -2.47
C LEU A 153 -5.97 -8.00 -2.62
N ARG A 154 -6.21 -8.59 -3.80
CA ARG A 154 -5.84 -9.98 -4.10
C ARG A 154 -4.34 -10.22 -3.95
N ALA A 155 -3.52 -9.33 -4.50
CA ALA A 155 -2.06 -9.43 -4.41
C ALA A 155 -1.59 -9.35 -2.94
N LEU A 156 -2.12 -8.41 -2.16
CA LEU A 156 -1.80 -8.30 -0.73
C LEU A 156 -2.17 -9.56 0.05
N ALA A 157 -3.38 -10.11 -0.18
CA ALA A 157 -3.86 -11.28 0.53
C ALA A 157 -3.01 -12.53 0.28
N LEU A 158 -2.49 -12.71 -0.95
CA LEU A 158 -1.69 -13.87 -1.33
C LEU A 158 -0.22 -13.77 -0.90
N GLU A 159 0.31 -12.54 -0.76
CA GLU A 159 1.77 -12.36 -0.65
C GLU A 159 2.26 -11.80 0.68
N VAL A 160 1.37 -11.34 1.56
CA VAL A 160 1.75 -10.73 2.84
C VAL A 160 2.67 -11.62 3.70
N THR A 161 2.55 -12.94 3.57
CA THR A 161 3.34 -13.94 4.30
C THR A 161 4.74 -14.16 3.72
N SER A 162 4.98 -13.78 2.47
CA SER A 162 6.21 -14.08 1.71
C SER A 162 7.04 -12.82 1.40
N LEU A 163 6.73 -11.70 2.05
CA LEU A 163 7.43 -10.43 1.84
C LEU A 163 8.87 -10.49 2.36
N GLU A 164 9.80 -9.89 1.62
CA GLU A 164 11.15 -9.55 2.10
C GLU A 164 11.10 -8.67 3.36
N PRO A 165 12.05 -8.80 4.32
CA PRO A 165 11.99 -8.12 5.62
C PRO A 165 11.67 -6.62 5.57
N ASP A 166 12.39 -5.85 4.75
CA ASP A 166 12.17 -4.39 4.65
C ASP A 166 10.80 -4.03 4.06
N THR A 167 10.32 -4.84 3.11
CA THR A 167 9.00 -4.63 2.50
C THR A 167 7.89 -5.05 3.46
N ARG A 168 8.11 -6.11 4.23
CA ARG A 168 7.23 -6.57 5.30
C ARG A 168 7.08 -5.49 6.36
N GLN A 169 8.18 -4.85 6.77
CA GLN A 169 8.14 -3.75 7.74
C GLN A 169 7.25 -2.60 7.23
N ALA A 170 7.43 -2.18 5.97
CA ALA A 170 6.57 -1.14 5.39
C ALA A 170 5.08 -1.53 5.42
N VAL A 171 4.74 -2.78 5.15
CA VAL A 171 3.35 -3.26 5.23
C VAL A 171 2.85 -3.27 6.68
N GLN A 172 3.68 -3.74 7.62
CA GLN A 172 3.38 -3.76 9.05
C GLN A 172 3.14 -2.35 9.60
N ASP A 173 3.94 -1.36 9.21
CA ASP A 173 3.77 0.02 9.65
C ASP A 173 2.41 0.57 9.20
N ASN A 174 1.99 0.28 7.96
CA ASN A 174 0.70 0.72 7.43
C ASN A 174 -0.47 0.01 8.13
N ILE A 175 -0.36 -1.31 8.35
CA ILE A 175 -1.37 -2.08 9.10
C ILE A 175 -1.44 -1.59 10.55
N GLY A 176 -0.29 -1.29 11.16
CA GLY A 176 -0.20 -0.76 12.53
C GLY A 176 -0.95 0.56 12.69
N ARG A 177 -0.84 1.48 11.71
CA ARG A 177 -1.63 2.73 11.71
C ARG A 177 -3.13 2.47 11.69
N LEU A 178 -3.60 1.56 10.82
CA LEU A 178 -5.02 1.19 10.76
C LEU A 178 -5.51 0.57 12.07
N LEU A 179 -4.73 -0.38 12.61
CA LEU A 179 -5.05 -1.05 13.87
C LEU A 179 -5.06 -0.08 15.05
N ALA A 180 -4.17 0.90 15.09
CA ALA A 180 -4.14 1.92 16.13
C ALA A 180 -5.41 2.81 16.08
N ALA A 181 -5.79 3.29 14.89
CA ALA A 181 -6.98 4.13 14.73
C ALA A 181 -8.27 3.38 15.08
N LEU A 182 -8.53 2.24 14.42
CA LEU A 182 -9.73 1.44 14.69
C LEU A 182 -9.73 0.84 16.09
N GLY A 183 -8.58 0.38 16.57
CA GLY A 183 -8.44 -0.18 17.91
C GLY A 183 -8.71 0.87 19.00
N GLY A 184 -8.16 2.07 18.85
CA GLY A 184 -8.41 3.19 19.75
C GLY A 184 -9.90 3.56 19.79
N TYR A 185 -10.54 3.68 18.62
CA TYR A 185 -11.97 3.90 18.51
C TYR A 185 -12.77 2.80 19.24
N ILE A 186 -12.56 1.54 18.88
CA ILE A 186 -13.31 0.41 19.45
C ILE A 186 -13.14 0.32 20.96
N LEU A 187 -11.91 0.51 21.47
CA LEU A 187 -11.64 0.50 22.92
C LEU A 187 -12.36 1.64 23.64
N ALA A 188 -12.39 2.84 23.06
CA ALA A 188 -13.14 3.96 23.64
C ALA A 188 -14.65 3.68 23.67
N GLN A 189 -15.21 3.07 22.62
CA GLN A 189 -16.62 2.71 22.55
C GLN A 189 -16.98 1.58 23.54
N MET A 190 -16.08 0.62 23.77
CA MET A 190 -16.21 -0.39 24.83
C MET A 190 -16.17 0.23 26.23
N ALA A 191 -15.26 1.17 26.47
CA ALA A 191 -15.15 1.88 27.74
C ALA A 191 -16.40 2.73 28.04
N ALA A 192 -17.00 3.31 26.99
CA ALA A 192 -18.26 4.03 27.08
C ALA A 192 -19.51 3.13 27.19
N GLY A 193 -19.34 1.80 27.24
CA GLY A 193 -20.45 0.85 27.35
C GLY A 193 -21.34 0.77 26.10
N ARG A 194 -20.88 1.27 24.95
CA ARG A 194 -21.60 1.22 23.66
C ARG A 194 -21.30 -0.03 22.86
N LEU A 195 -20.18 -0.69 23.14
CA LEU A 195 -19.82 -2.01 22.59
C LEU A 195 -19.54 -2.98 23.73
N ARG A 196 -19.88 -4.26 23.55
CA ARG A 196 -19.43 -5.34 24.43
C ARG A 196 -17.91 -5.46 24.40
N ARG A 197 -17.33 -5.96 25.49
CA ARG A 197 -15.87 -6.19 25.56
C ARG A 197 -15.46 -7.39 24.70
N LEU A 198 -14.49 -7.16 23.84
CA LEU A 198 -13.85 -8.17 23.01
C LEU A 198 -12.38 -7.77 22.82
N HIS A 199 -11.50 -8.73 22.55
CA HIS A 199 -10.15 -8.39 22.15
C HIS A 199 -10.17 -7.52 20.88
N PRO A 200 -9.51 -6.33 20.85
CA PRO A 200 -9.69 -5.36 19.77
C PRO A 200 -9.26 -5.90 18.40
N VAL A 201 -8.22 -6.73 18.34
CA VAL A 201 -7.82 -7.38 17.08
C VAL A 201 -8.90 -8.33 16.57
N VAL A 202 -9.59 -9.07 17.45
CA VAL A 202 -10.68 -9.97 17.05
C VAL A 202 -11.88 -9.15 16.58
N ALA A 203 -12.19 -8.04 17.25
CA ALA A 203 -13.25 -7.13 16.85
C ALA A 203 -13.01 -6.56 15.44
N ILE A 204 -11.78 -6.10 15.17
CA ILE A 204 -11.38 -5.58 13.84
C ILE A 204 -11.42 -6.70 12.79
N GLN A 205 -10.93 -7.90 13.10
CA GLN A 205 -10.97 -9.04 12.16
C GLN A 205 -12.41 -9.47 11.85
N ALA A 206 -13.30 -9.51 12.84
CA ALA A 206 -14.72 -9.82 12.66
C ALA A 206 -15.43 -8.76 11.80
N PHE A 207 -14.94 -7.52 11.79
CA PHE A 207 -15.46 -6.45 10.93
C PHE A 207 -14.92 -6.57 9.49
N GLY A 208 -13.59 -6.60 9.34
CA GLY A 208 -12.93 -6.56 8.04
C GLY A 208 -12.99 -7.87 7.25
N GLY A 209 -12.99 -9.02 7.93
CA GLY A 209 -12.97 -10.35 7.31
C GLY A 209 -14.13 -10.58 6.35
N PRO A 210 -15.41 -10.48 6.79
CA PRO A 210 -16.56 -10.63 5.93
C PRO A 210 -16.58 -9.65 4.74
N LEU A 211 -16.15 -8.40 4.95
CA LEU A 211 -16.05 -7.38 3.89
C LEU A 211 -15.01 -7.76 2.83
N ILE A 212 -13.80 -8.14 3.26
CA ILE A 212 -12.72 -8.56 2.35
C ILE A 212 -13.13 -9.82 1.59
N PHE A 213 -13.74 -10.79 2.29
CA PHE A 213 -14.23 -12.03 1.67
C PHE A 213 -15.32 -11.74 0.65
N HIS A 214 -16.31 -10.90 0.99
CA HIS A 214 -17.36 -10.48 0.07
C HIS A 214 -16.77 -9.80 -1.16
N VAL A 215 -15.86 -8.83 -0.99
CA VAL A 215 -15.19 -8.19 -2.12
C VAL A 215 -14.54 -9.26 -2.97
N LEU A 216 -13.64 -10.10 -2.44
CA LEU A 216 -12.92 -11.09 -3.23
C LEU A 216 -13.85 -12.10 -3.96
N LEU A 217 -14.90 -12.58 -3.29
CA LEU A 217 -15.77 -13.64 -3.82
C LEU A 217 -16.91 -13.12 -4.72
N ASN A 218 -17.33 -11.86 -4.61
CA ASN A 218 -18.52 -11.35 -5.30
C ASN A 218 -18.57 -11.67 -6.82
N PRO A 219 -17.51 -11.49 -7.63
CA PRO A 219 -17.57 -11.81 -9.06
C PRO A 219 -17.86 -13.29 -9.32
N VAL A 220 -17.34 -14.19 -8.48
CA VAL A 220 -17.63 -15.62 -8.61
C VAL A 220 -19.11 -15.88 -8.31
N LEU A 221 -19.67 -15.20 -7.30
CA LEU A 221 -21.10 -15.32 -7.01
C LEU A 221 -21.97 -14.73 -8.12
N GLN A 222 -21.55 -13.61 -8.74
CA GLN A 222 -22.20 -13.06 -9.94
C GLN A 222 -22.22 -14.09 -11.07
N ASP A 223 -21.06 -14.68 -11.36
CA ASP A 223 -20.91 -15.64 -12.46
C ASP A 223 -21.71 -16.93 -12.22
N VAL A 224 -21.78 -17.40 -10.97
CA VAL A 224 -22.47 -18.66 -10.61
C VAL A 224 -23.98 -18.48 -10.47
N PHE A 225 -24.43 -17.42 -9.80
CA PHE A 225 -25.84 -17.26 -9.43
C PHE A 225 -26.59 -16.26 -10.32
N GLY A 226 -25.90 -15.46 -11.12
CA GLY A 226 -26.52 -14.43 -11.96
C GLY A 226 -27.22 -13.31 -11.18
N VAL A 227 -26.95 -13.19 -9.87
CA VAL A 227 -27.59 -12.21 -8.98
C VAL A 227 -26.60 -11.12 -8.61
N THR A 228 -26.85 -9.89 -9.07
CA THR A 228 -26.16 -8.69 -8.60
C THR A 228 -26.67 -8.29 -7.24
N LEU A 229 -25.90 -8.62 -6.19
CA LEU A 229 -26.10 -8.01 -4.89
C LEU A 229 -25.71 -6.54 -5.02
N ASP A 230 -26.57 -5.63 -4.57
CA ASP A 230 -26.16 -4.24 -4.36
C ASP A 230 -25.01 -4.26 -3.35
N SER A 231 -23.79 -4.12 -3.88
CA SER A 231 -22.58 -4.46 -3.16
C SER A 231 -22.23 -3.37 -2.15
N GLU A 232 -22.67 -2.13 -2.37
CA GLU A 232 -22.59 -1.06 -1.37
C GLU A 232 -23.62 -1.25 -0.26
N ALA A 233 -24.86 -1.64 -0.59
CA ALA A 233 -25.84 -2.00 0.42
C ALA A 233 -25.38 -3.21 1.25
N ALA A 234 -24.76 -4.22 0.61
CA ALA A 234 -24.16 -5.36 1.30
C ALA A 234 -23.04 -4.92 2.26
N ALA A 235 -22.15 -4.01 1.83
CA ALA A 235 -21.12 -3.44 2.69
C ALA A 235 -21.71 -2.76 3.93
N ARG A 236 -22.77 -1.96 3.75
CA ARG A 236 -23.49 -1.33 4.86
C ARG A 236 -24.10 -2.37 5.81
N GLN A 237 -24.69 -3.44 5.26
CA GLN A 237 -25.25 -4.53 6.05
C GLN A 237 -24.17 -5.25 6.87
N PHE A 238 -22.98 -5.51 6.33
CA PHE A 238 -21.88 -6.07 7.11
C PHE A 238 -21.50 -5.19 8.30
N GLY A 239 -21.47 -3.86 8.11
CA GLY A 239 -21.26 -2.92 9.22
C GLY A 239 -22.35 -3.00 10.28
N GLN A 240 -23.62 -3.06 9.85
CA GLN A 240 -24.76 -3.20 10.77
C GLN A 240 -24.76 -4.53 11.52
N ILE A 241 -24.45 -5.64 10.84
CA ILE A 241 -24.31 -6.98 11.44
C ILE A 241 -23.22 -6.95 12.51
N TRP A 242 -22.09 -6.31 12.21
CA TRP A 242 -21.01 -6.19 13.19
C TRP A 242 -21.42 -5.38 14.42
N VAL A 243 -22.10 -4.23 14.22
CA VAL A 243 -22.58 -3.40 15.34
C VAL A 243 -23.58 -4.20 16.19
N ALA A 244 -24.55 -4.88 15.58
CA ALA A 244 -25.50 -5.73 16.30
C ALA A 244 -24.79 -6.86 17.06
N GLY A 245 -23.82 -7.52 16.42
CA GLY A 245 -23.01 -8.57 17.04
C GLY A 245 -22.02 -8.06 18.10
N MET A 246 -21.83 -6.75 18.22
CA MET A 246 -21.01 -6.10 19.24
C MET A 246 -21.84 -5.29 20.25
N ALA A 247 -23.16 -5.35 20.17
CA ALA A 247 -24.04 -4.70 21.14
C ALA A 247 -23.70 -5.18 22.57
N PRO A 248 -23.73 -4.27 23.58
CA PRO A 248 -23.51 -4.64 24.97
C PRO A 248 -24.47 -5.73 25.42
N GLU A 249 -24.00 -6.67 26.22
CA GLU A 249 -24.87 -7.68 26.81
C GLU A 249 -25.87 -7.02 27.77
N ALA A 250 -27.13 -7.47 27.74
CA ALA A 250 -28.17 -7.05 28.68
C ALA A 250 -27.77 -7.49 30.11
N GLY A 251 -27.00 -6.64 30.79
CA GLY A 251 -26.42 -6.93 32.11
C GLY A 251 -25.18 -6.10 32.47
N GLN A 252 -24.51 -5.44 31.50
CA GLN A 252 -23.34 -4.58 31.77
C GLN A 252 -23.67 -3.10 32.04
N GLN A 253 -24.95 -2.73 32.14
CA GLN A 253 -25.39 -1.34 32.37
C GLN A 253 -25.52 -0.94 33.86
N GLY A 254 -24.99 -1.72 34.79
CA GLY A 254 -25.03 -1.33 36.21
C GLY A 254 -24.02 -2.07 37.06
N LEU A 255 -22.85 -1.46 37.26
CA LEU A 255 -22.02 -1.53 38.46
C LEU A 255 -21.28 -0.20 38.61
#